data_AF-A0A7K1LSS0-F1
#
_entry.id   AF-A0A7K1LSS0-F1
#
_cell.length_a   1.000
_cell.length_b   1.000
_cell.length_c   1.000
_cell.angle_alpha   90.00
_cell.angle_beta   90.00
_cell.angle_gamma   90.00
#
_symmetry.space_group_name_H-M   'P 1'
#
loop_
_entity.id
_entity.type
_entity.pdbx_description
1 polymer ?
#
loop_
_entity_poly.entity_id
_entity_poly.type
_entity_poly.pdbx_seq_one_letter_code
_entity_poly.pdbx_strand_id
1 'polypeptide(L)'
;MEKRELPNSTLILVFGILSILGCCCYGVAGIVFGIIALVMAKRAVEIYNADPELYTGYQNVKTGRILAIIGLVLSGISIITNIIFFIMYGGFEGMMEMQEQIMREYGG
;
A
#
# COMPACT_ATOMS: atom_id res chain seq x y z
N MET A 1 -5.32 36.87 -5.59
CA MET A 1 -5.15 36.03 -4.39
C MET A 1 -4.06 35.02 -4.68
N GLU A 2 -3.14 34.81 -3.75
CA GLU A 2 -2.11 33.77 -3.86
C GLU A 2 -2.78 32.42 -3.58
N LYS A 3 -2.77 31.49 -4.54
CA LYS A 3 -3.37 30.17 -4.34
C LYS A 3 -2.49 29.35 -3.39
N ARG A 4 -3.10 28.78 -2.36
CA ARG A 4 -2.40 27.95 -1.37
C ARG A 4 -2.37 26.50 -1.84
N GLU A 5 -1.27 25.80 -1.63
CA GLU A 5 -1.27 24.35 -1.89
C GLU A 5 -2.23 23.64 -0.95
N LEU A 6 -2.93 22.62 -1.47
CA LEU A 6 -3.78 21.77 -0.65
C LEU A 6 -2.98 21.15 0.49
N PRO A 7 -3.49 21.22 1.73
CA PRO A 7 -2.80 20.64 2.86
C PRO A 7 -2.62 19.13 2.63
N ASN A 8 -1.41 18.65 2.88
CA ASN A 8 -0.99 17.25 2.69
C ASN A 8 -0.96 16.75 1.24
N SER A 9 -1.08 17.62 0.23
CA SER A 9 -1.00 17.26 -1.19
C SER A 9 0.21 16.39 -1.55
N THR A 10 1.41 16.82 -1.17
CA THR A 10 2.67 16.10 -1.41
C THR A 10 2.78 14.83 -0.55
N LEU A 11 2.33 14.88 0.71
CA LEU A 11 2.34 13.72 1.61
C LEU A 11 1.44 12.59 1.09
N ILE A 12 0.25 12.92 0.58
CA ILE A 12 -0.69 11.96 -0.02
C ILE A 12 -0.05 11.28 -1.24
N LEU A 13 0.64 12.06 -2.09
CA LEU A 13 1.35 11.51 -3.25
C LEU A 13 2.47 10.55 -2.82
N VAL A 14 3.32 10.98 -1.87
CA VAL A 14 4.42 10.16 -1.36
C VAL A 14 3.91 8.90 -0.68
N PHE A 15 2.89 8.98 0.17
CA PHE A 15 2.29 7.79 0.79
C PHE A 15 1.62 6.86 -0.22
N GLY A 16 1.04 7.39 -1.31
CA GLY A 16 0.55 6.58 -2.42
C GLY A 16 1.66 5.77 -3.10
N ILE A 17 2.82 6.38 -3.35
CA ILE A 17 3.99 5.68 -3.92
C ILE A 17 4.57 4.67 -2.93
N LEU A 18 4.72 5.07 -1.66
CA LEU A 18 5.22 4.19 -0.60
C LEU A 18 4.30 3.01 -0.32
N SER A 19 2.99 3.13 -0.55
CA SER A 19 2.06 2.00 -0.45
C SER A 19 2.40 0.90 -1.47
N ILE A 20 2.77 1.27 -2.70
CA ILE A 20 3.17 0.32 -3.74
C ILE A 20 4.52 -0.32 -3.39
N LEU A 21 5.51 0.48 -2.96
CA LEU A 21 6.83 -0.05 -2.55
C LEU A 21 6.73 -0.92 -1.28
N GLY A 22 5.86 -0.54 -0.36
CA GLY A 22 5.60 -1.25 0.89
C GLY A 22 4.88 -2.59 0.69
N CYS A 23 4.14 -2.75 -0.41
CA CYS A 23 3.48 -4.01 -0.76
C CYS A 23 4.47 -5.16 -0.97
N CYS A 24 5.57 -4.92 -1.70
CA CYS A 24 6.53 -5.99 -2.04
C CYS A 24 7.45 -6.42 -0.90
N CYS A 25 7.79 -5.50 0.01
CA CYS A 25 8.84 -5.74 1.00
C CYS A 25 8.34 -5.77 2.46
N TYR A 26 7.18 -5.17 2.74
CA TYR A 26 6.67 -4.98 4.10
C TYR A 26 5.17 -5.25 4.26
N GLY A 27 4.52 -5.89 3.27
CA GLY A 27 3.13 -6.38 3.26
C GLY A 27 2.12 -5.52 4.02
N VAL A 28 2.01 -5.74 5.32
CA VAL A 28 1.13 -5.00 6.26
C VAL A 28 1.40 -3.50 6.28
N ALA A 29 2.66 -3.06 6.21
CA ALA A 29 2.99 -1.63 6.21
C ALA A 29 2.44 -0.91 4.97
N GLY A 30 2.45 -1.57 3.80
CA GLY A 30 1.90 -1.03 2.55
C GLY A 30 0.39 -0.76 2.64
N ILE A 31 -0.33 -1.61 3.38
CA ILE A 31 -1.76 -1.44 3.67
C ILE A 31 -1.99 -0.23 4.57
N VAL A 32 -1.21 -0.08 5.64
CA VAL A 32 -1.33 1.04 6.57
C VAL A 32 -1.10 2.38 5.85
N PHE A 33 -0.02 2.48 5.07
CA PHE A 33 0.26 3.70 4.29
C PHE A 33 -0.82 3.98 3.24
N GLY A 34 -1.36 2.94 2.58
CA GLY A 34 -2.47 3.07 1.64
C GLY A 34 -3.75 3.61 2.29
N ILE A 35 -4.13 3.10 3.46
CA ILE A 35 -5.31 3.56 4.20
C ILE A 35 -5.14 5.01 4.67
N ILE A 36 -3.97 5.36 5.23
CA ILE A 36 -3.69 6.72 5.68
C ILE A 36 -3.76 7.71 4.50
N ALA A 37 -3.14 7.37 3.37
CA ALA A 37 -3.19 8.18 2.16
C ALA A 37 -4.63 8.41 1.67
N LEU A 38 -5.48 7.37 1.71
CA LEU A 38 -6.89 7.46 1.34
C LEU A 38 -7.70 8.38 2.25
N VAL A 39 -7.51 8.29 3.57
CA VAL A 39 -8.21 9.14 4.54
C VAL A 39 -7.79 10.60 4.39
N MET A 40 -6.49 10.86 4.22
CA MET A 40 -5.96 12.21 3.98
C MET A 40 -6.45 12.78 2.64
N ALA A 41 -6.48 11.97 1.58
CA ALA A 41 -6.98 12.36 0.28
C ALA A 41 -8.48 12.73 0.34
N LYS A 42 -9.29 11.99 1.09
CA LYS A 42 -10.72 12.30 1.25
C LYS A 42 -10.91 13.68 1.85
N ARG A 43 -10.19 14.01 2.92
CA ARG A 43 -10.24 15.34 3.57
C ARG A 43 -9.74 16.45 2.64
N ALA A 44 -8.67 16.21 1.90
CA ALA A 44 -8.13 17.20 0.95
C ALA A 44 -9.11 17.49 -0.21
N VAL A 45 -9.84 16.47 -0.69
CA VAL A 45 -10.90 16.64 -1.70
C VAL A 45 -12.08 17.45 -1.14
N GLU A 46 -12.48 17.20 0.11
CA GLU A 46 -13.56 17.98 0.77
C GLU A 46 -13.20 19.47 0.90
N ILE A 47 -11.95 19.77 1.30
CA ILE A 47 -11.44 21.16 1.39
C ILE A 47 -11.38 21.82 0.00
N TYR A 48 -10.89 21.10 -1.02
CA TYR A 48 -10.85 21.62 -2.39
C TYR A 48 -12.24 21.93 -2.94
N ASN A 49 -13.24 21.09 -2.64
CA ASN A 49 -14.61 21.29 -3.10
C ASN A 49 -15.31 22.46 -2.40
N ALA A 50 -14.90 22.80 -1.18
CA ALA A 50 -15.45 23.96 -0.46
C ALA A 50 -14.98 25.29 -1.07
N ASP A 51 -13.73 25.36 -1.53
CA ASP A 51 -13.18 26.59 -2.13
C ASP A 51 -12.09 26.30 -3.20
N PRO A 52 -12.48 25.92 -4.42
CA PRO A 52 -11.52 25.49 -5.45
C PRO A 52 -10.64 26.63 -6.02
N GLU A 53 -11.06 27.89 -5.87
CA GLU A 53 -10.27 29.04 -6.36
C GLU A 53 -9.06 29.33 -5.45
N LEU A 54 -9.17 28.98 -4.17
CA LEU A 54 -8.13 29.23 -3.17
C LEU A 54 -6.97 28.22 -3.22
N TYR A 55 -7.19 27.05 -3.82
CA TYR A 55 -6.27 25.90 -3.68
C TYR A 55 -5.63 25.40 -4.98
N THR A 56 -4.37 24.99 -4.90
CA THR A 56 -3.61 24.30 -5.97
C THR A 56 -3.13 22.92 -5.50
N GLY A 57 -2.63 22.08 -6.42
CA GLY A 57 -2.10 20.76 -6.08
C GLY A 57 -3.15 19.63 -6.02
N TYR A 58 -4.39 19.87 -6.45
CA TYR A 58 -5.43 18.83 -6.50
C TYR A 58 -5.04 17.60 -7.34
N GLN A 59 -4.23 17.82 -8.38
CA GLN A 59 -3.70 16.73 -9.21
C GLN A 59 -2.86 15.75 -8.39
N ASN A 60 -2.03 16.22 -7.45
CA ASN A 60 -1.21 15.35 -6.60
C ASN A 60 -2.09 14.54 -5.63
N VAL A 61 -3.12 15.17 -5.05
CA VAL A 61 -4.11 14.47 -4.20
C VAL A 61 -4.82 13.37 -4.99
N LYS A 62 -5.27 13.67 -6.21
CA LYS A 62 -5.96 12.72 -7.08
C LYS A 62 -5.05 11.55 -7.47
N THR A 63 -3.83 11.85 -7.90
CA THR A 63 -2.82 10.84 -8.25
C THR A 63 -2.46 9.97 -7.05
N GLY A 64 -2.14 10.57 -5.90
CA GLY A 64 -1.81 9.84 -4.67
C GLY A 64 -2.95 8.95 -4.19
N ARG A 65 -4.20 9.42 -4.31
CA ARG A 65 -5.39 8.60 -4.02
C ARG A 65 -5.48 7.37 -4.93
N ILE A 66 -5.27 7.55 -6.23
CA ILE A 66 -5.30 6.44 -7.20
C ILE A 66 -4.18 5.43 -6.88
N LEU A 67 -2.96 5.92 -6.65
CA LEU A 67 -1.81 5.07 -6.30
C LEU A 67 -2.06 4.29 -5.00
N ALA A 68 -2.66 4.92 -3.98
CA ALA A 68 -3.01 4.25 -2.73
C ALA A 68 -4.05 3.13 -2.93
N ILE A 69 -5.05 3.34 -3.81
CA ILE A 69 -6.03 2.29 -4.15
C ILE A 69 -5.33 1.12 -4.83
N ILE A 70 -4.49 1.40 -5.82
CA ILE A 70 -3.74 0.37 -6.55
C ILE A 70 -2.85 -0.42 -5.57
N GLY A 71 -2.11 0.27 -4.70
CA GLY A 71 -1.26 -0.35 -3.69
C GLY A 71 -2.05 -1.24 -2.71
N LEU A 72 -3.24 -0.80 -2.29
CA LEU A 72 -4.12 -1.58 -1.43
C LEU A 72 -4.63 -2.85 -2.12
N VAL A 73 -5.05 -2.74 -3.38
CA VAL A 73 -5.53 -3.88 -4.17
C VAL A 73 -4.41 -4.90 -4.38
N LEU A 74 -3.22 -4.44 -4.78
CA LEU A 74 -2.05 -5.30 -4.95
C LEU A 74 -1.68 -5.99 -3.63
N SER A 75 -1.66 -5.26 -2.52
CA SER A 75 -1.40 -5.84 -1.19
C SER A 75 -2.43 -6.90 -0.81
N GLY A 76 -3.72 -6.65 -1.10
CA GLY A 76 -4.79 -7.62 -0.87
C GLY A 76 -4.61 -8.89 -1.68
N ILE A 77 -4.26 -8.79 -2.97
CA ILE A 77 -3.96 -9.94 -3.83
C ILE A 77 -2.74 -10.71 -3.29
N SER A 78 -1.67 -10.01 -2.93
CA SER A 78 -0.47 -10.64 -2.36
C SER A 78 -0.77 -11.42 -1.09
N ILE A 79 -1.59 -10.88 -0.17
CA ILE A 79 -2.01 -11.60 1.04
C ILE A 79 -2.82 -12.86 0.69
N ILE A 80 -3.79 -12.75 -0.22
CA ILE A 80 -4.62 -13.89 -0.64
C ILE A 80 -3.75 -15.00 -1.25
N THR A 81 -2.84 -14.66 -2.16
CA THR A 81 -1.92 -15.62 -2.78
C THR A 81 -1.04 -16.29 -1.72
N ASN A 82 -0.53 -15.52 -0.75
CA ASN A 82 0.31 -16.05 0.31
C ASN A 82 -0.46 -17.03 1.23
N ILE A 83 -1.73 -16.72 1.55
CA ILE A 83 -2.62 -17.62 2.29
C ILE A 83 -2.88 -18.91 1.50
N ILE A 84 -3.16 -18.82 0.19
CA ILE A 84 -3.38 -20.00 -0.66
C ILE A 84 -2.12 -20.86 -0.68
N PHE A 85 -0.95 -20.25 -0.88
CA PHE A 85 0.34 -20.96 -0.86
C PHE A 85 0.55 -21.66 0.49
N PHE A 86 0.30 -20.96 1.60
CA PHE A 86 0.43 -21.53 2.93
C PHE A 86 -0.45 -22.76 3.14
N ILE A 87 -1.70 -22.74 2.66
CA ILE A 87 -2.61 -23.89 2.74
C ILE A 87 -2.16 -25.03 1.81
N MET A 88 -1.74 -24.71 0.58
CA MET A 88 -1.33 -25.69 -0.44
C MET A 88 -0.05 -26.46 -0.05
N TYR A 89 0.89 -25.81 0.64
CA TYR A 89 2.15 -26.43 1.09
C TYR A 89 2.01 -27.16 2.44
N GLY A 90 0.79 -27.46 2.88
CA GLY A 90 0.55 -28.22 4.12
C GLY A 90 0.80 -27.38 5.38
N GLY A 91 0.70 -26.06 5.29
CA GLY A 91 0.93 -25.15 6.40
C GLY A 91 2.39 -25.16 6.89
N PHE A 92 2.56 -24.94 8.18
CA PHE A 92 3.89 -24.88 8.81
C PHE A 92 4.59 -26.25 8.83
N GLU A 93 3.83 -27.34 8.83
CA GLU A 93 4.34 -28.72 8.91
C GLU A 93 5.00 -29.14 7.59
N GLY A 94 4.33 -28.94 6.44
CA GLY A 94 4.94 -29.27 5.15
C GLY A 94 6.16 -28.41 4.80
N MET A 95 6.21 -27.15 5.28
CA MET A 95 7.41 -26.33 5.18
C MET A 95 8.55 -26.84 6.07
N MET A 96 8.27 -27.32 7.29
CA MET A 96 9.29 -27.90 8.17
C MET A 96 9.88 -29.19 7.60
N GLU A 97 9.03 -30.08 7.07
CA GLU A 97 9.49 -31.34 6.45
C GLU A 97 10.36 -31.08 5.21
N MET A 98 9.95 -30.15 4.35
CA MET A 98 10.75 -29.74 3.19
C MET A 98 12.11 -29.16 3.62
N GLN A 99 12.13 -28.39 4.71
CA GLN A 99 13.36 -27.79 5.24
C GLN A 99 14.30 -28.85 5.85
N GLU A 100 13.74 -29.85 6.54
CA GLU A 100 14.50 -30.97 7.10
C GLU A 100 15.08 -31.86 5.99
N GLN A 101 14.34 -32.10 4.91
CA GLN A 101 14.80 -32.85 3.74
C GLN A 101 15.96 -32.15 3.03
N ILE A 102 15.84 -30.83 2.78
CA ILE A 102 16.92 -30.04 2.15
C ILE A 102 18.18 -30.01 3.03
N MET A 103 18.02 -29.90 4.36
CA MET A 103 19.15 -29.98 5.30
C MET A 103 19.81 -31.35 5.32
N ARG A 104 19.06 -32.44 5.16
CA ARG A 104 19.66 -33.79 5.01
C ARG A 104 20.38 -33.97 3.68
N GLU A 105 19.91 -33.34 2.62
CA GLU A 105 20.45 -33.51 1.27
C GLU A 105 21.68 -32.61 0.99
N TYR A 106 21.74 -31.41 1.58
CA TYR A 106 22.87 -30.46 1.44
C TYR A 106 23.75 -30.31 2.68
N GLY A 107 23.38 -30.89 3.83
CA GLY A 107 24.10 -30.78 5.10
C GLY A 107 25.12 -31.90 5.37
N GLY A 108 25.56 -32.62 4.32
CA GLY A 108 26.66 -33.58 4.37
C GLY A 108 28.01 -32.94 4.04
#